data_AF-L0J3V3-F1
#
_entry.id   AF-L0J3V3-F1
#
_cell.length_a   1.000
_cell.length_b   1.000
_cell.length_c   1.000
_cell.angle_alpha   90.00
_cell.angle_beta   90.00
_cell.angle_gamma   90.00
#
_symmetry.space_group_name_H-M   'P 1'
#
loop_
_entity.id
_entity.type
_entity.pdbx_description
1 polymer ?
#
loop_
_entity_poly.entity_id
_entity_poly.type
_entity_poly.pdbx_seq_one_letter_code
_entity_poly.pdbx_strand_id
1 'polypeptide(L)'
;MTEATRSEAVKTQRLLLSKVPEVTVWFWVIKILCTTVGESFADWINVTLGVGLNATAIIFTVLLVAVLGWQLRLDRYVPFVYWLTVVVISVTGTLYTDILTDNLGVPLAVSTSVFAAALAIVFGVWFARERTLSIHSIVTLPRELFYWLAVLVTFALGTAAGDWILELTGWAPGISVLLPAGLIVAIVIGWRLGANSVLSFWLAYILTRPLGANLGDWFATPSAERGLGLGTALTSVIFLTAILATVVYLTRTRSDVIEEYDATHTPIVTTNPVRERIMLGYYAVIAVATGALLVWAAGQPHATAASEEETPTAPATTTLTPGQATAKFPPAEIAKFRTIAADTLAKVQVGDQTDATARIKDLETAWDDDEATLRPVDETTWTVLDGRIDSVLKALRASNPDRETEKQTLTALLTALQ
;
A
#
# COMPACT_ATOMS: atom_id res chain seq x y z
N MET A 1 -55.87 -25.98 -22.88
CA MET A 1 -54.52 -26.27 -22.35
C MET A 1 -53.71 -25.01 -22.55
N THR A 2 -53.59 -24.26 -21.46
CA THR A 2 -53.45 -22.80 -21.41
C THR A 2 -51.99 -22.38 -21.22
N GLU A 3 -51.63 -21.22 -21.78
CA GLU A 3 -50.38 -20.47 -21.61
C GLU A 3 -49.85 -20.35 -20.17
N ALA A 4 -50.68 -20.63 -19.17
CA ALA A 4 -50.32 -20.62 -17.75
C ALA A 4 -49.17 -21.59 -17.41
N THR A 5 -49.07 -22.76 -18.04
CA THR A 5 -48.00 -23.73 -17.73
C THR A 5 -46.64 -23.35 -18.30
N ARG A 6 -46.56 -22.43 -19.28
CA ARG A 6 -45.26 -21.94 -19.81
C ARG A 6 -44.70 -20.78 -18.99
N SER A 7 -45.56 -20.05 -18.26
CA SER A 7 -45.15 -18.95 -17.38
C SER A 7 -44.57 -19.45 -16.05
N GLU A 8 -45.06 -20.57 -15.50
CA GLU A 8 -44.51 -21.15 -14.28
C GLU A 8 -43.13 -21.82 -14.48
N ALA A 9 -42.85 -22.35 -15.67
CA ALA A 9 -41.56 -22.99 -15.96
C ALA A 9 -40.37 -22.01 -16.02
N VAL A 10 -40.62 -20.69 -16.12
CA VAL A 10 -39.57 -19.65 -16.08
C VAL A 10 -39.27 -19.20 -14.65
N LYS A 11 -40.12 -19.52 -13.66
CA LYS A 11 -39.99 -19.06 -12.26
C LYS A 11 -39.22 -20.00 -11.33
N THR A 12 -38.72 -21.14 -11.84
CA THR A 12 -38.01 -22.14 -11.00
C THR A 12 -36.64 -22.50 -11.58
N GLN A 13 -35.89 -21.51 -12.11
CA GLN A 13 -34.45 -21.56 -11.89
C GLN A 13 -34.28 -21.30 -10.39
N ARG A 14 -33.65 -22.23 -9.66
CA ARG A 14 -33.07 -21.90 -8.35
C ARG A 14 -32.30 -20.59 -8.54
N LEU A 15 -32.81 -19.49 -8.00
CA LEU A 15 -32.11 -18.21 -7.93
C LEU A 15 -30.82 -18.52 -7.17
N LEU A 16 -29.73 -18.78 -7.88
CA LEU A 16 -28.42 -18.90 -7.28
C LEU A 16 -28.13 -17.52 -6.72
N LEU A 17 -28.14 -17.40 -5.39
CA LEU A 17 -27.88 -16.14 -4.72
C LEU A 17 -26.46 -15.68 -5.08
N SER A 18 -26.33 -14.41 -5.45
CA SER A 18 -25.01 -13.82 -5.64
C SER A 18 -24.22 -13.90 -4.34
N LYS A 19 -22.92 -14.20 -4.45
CA LYS A 19 -21.99 -14.22 -3.31
C LYS A 19 -21.34 -12.86 -3.03
N VAL A 20 -21.68 -11.84 -3.81
CA VAL A 20 -21.10 -10.49 -3.77
C VAL A 20 -22.21 -9.48 -3.43
N PRO A 21 -21.92 -8.44 -2.63
CA PRO A 21 -22.89 -7.41 -2.28
C PRO A 21 -23.32 -6.60 -3.49
N GLU A 22 -24.48 -5.96 -3.34
CA GLU A 22 -24.94 -4.94 -4.28
C GLU A 22 -24.09 -3.66 -4.18
N VAL A 23 -23.88 -2.98 -5.32
CA VAL A 23 -23.02 -1.80 -5.42
C VAL A 23 -23.75 -0.54 -4.94
N THR A 24 -23.99 -0.47 -3.64
CA THR A 24 -24.61 0.69 -2.98
C THR A 24 -23.57 1.75 -2.59
N VAL A 25 -24.01 2.90 -2.05
CA VAL A 25 -23.09 3.87 -1.44
C VAL A 25 -22.29 3.24 -0.29
N TRP A 26 -22.91 2.34 0.48
CA TRP A 26 -22.24 1.64 1.58
C TRP A 26 -21.12 0.72 1.09
N PHE A 27 -21.31 0.06 -0.06
CA PHE A 27 -20.25 -0.73 -0.71
C PHE A 27 -19.00 0.12 -0.96
N TRP A 28 -19.15 1.32 -1.50
CA TRP A 28 -18.02 2.22 -1.76
C TRP A 28 -17.38 2.74 -0.47
N VAL A 29 -18.19 3.10 0.53
CA VAL A 29 -17.70 3.56 1.84
C VAL A 29 -16.82 2.50 2.49
N ILE A 30 -17.36 1.30 2.70
CA ILE A 30 -16.60 0.24 3.37
C ILE A 30 -15.42 -0.25 2.53
N LYS A 31 -15.52 -0.26 1.19
CA LYS A 31 -14.39 -0.56 0.30
C LYS A 31 -13.24 0.43 0.51
N ILE A 32 -13.52 1.74 0.53
CA ILE A 32 -12.50 2.78 0.78
C ILE A 32 -11.88 2.62 2.17
N LEU A 33 -12.70 2.32 3.18
CA LEU A 33 -12.19 2.04 4.53
C LEU A 33 -11.25 0.82 4.53
N CYS A 34 -11.64 -0.29 3.90
CA CYS A 34 -10.81 -1.49 3.79
C CYS A 34 -9.50 -1.22 3.05
N THR A 35 -9.53 -0.45 1.94
CA THR A 35 -8.31 -0.10 1.21
C THR A 35 -7.36 0.78 2.02
N THR A 36 -7.89 1.60 2.94
CA THR A 36 -7.07 2.45 3.82
C THR A 36 -6.45 1.66 4.98
N VAL A 37 -7.21 0.72 5.56
CA VAL A 37 -6.69 -0.21 6.57
C VAL A 37 -5.60 -1.10 5.99
N GLY A 38 -5.78 -1.61 4.76
CA GLY A 38 -4.83 -2.53 4.16
C GLY A 38 -3.39 -2.00 4.18
N GLU A 39 -3.23 -0.70 3.92
CA GLU A 39 -1.96 0.02 3.95
C GLU A 39 -1.45 0.20 5.40
N SER A 40 -2.16 1.04 6.16
CA SER A 40 -1.77 1.41 7.53
C SER A 40 -1.60 0.23 8.50
N PHE A 41 -2.34 -0.87 8.31
CA PHE A 41 -2.25 -2.06 9.14
C PHE A 41 -1.10 -2.98 8.74
N ALA A 42 -0.78 -3.08 7.44
CA ALA A 42 0.40 -3.78 6.98
C ALA A 42 1.67 -3.14 7.58
N ASP A 43 1.77 -1.81 7.50
CA ASP A 43 2.88 -1.03 8.05
C ASP A 43 2.99 -1.16 9.56
N TRP A 44 1.86 -1.11 10.26
CA TRP A 44 1.85 -1.25 11.71
C TRP A 44 2.44 -2.60 12.15
N ILE A 45 2.09 -3.69 11.46
CA ILE A 45 2.62 -5.02 11.80
C ILE A 45 4.08 -5.17 11.37
N ASN A 46 4.42 -4.67 10.18
CA ASN A 46 5.76 -4.77 9.64
C ASN A 46 6.77 -3.95 10.46
N VAL A 47 6.51 -2.65 10.60
CA VAL A 47 7.43 -1.65 11.15
C VAL A 47 7.26 -1.50 12.66
N THR A 48 6.03 -1.28 13.15
CA THR A 48 5.81 -0.94 14.57
C THR A 48 5.90 -2.15 15.49
N LEU A 49 5.37 -3.30 15.06
CA LEU A 49 5.48 -4.55 15.83
C LEU A 49 6.79 -5.31 15.58
N GLY A 50 7.61 -4.86 14.62
CA GLY A 50 8.92 -5.46 14.32
C GLY A 50 8.86 -6.90 13.82
N VAL A 51 7.72 -7.34 13.28
CA VAL A 51 7.55 -8.72 12.76
C VAL A 51 8.37 -8.90 11.48
N GLY A 52 8.59 -7.82 10.74
CA GLY A 52 9.29 -7.81 9.46
C GLY A 52 8.41 -8.25 8.29
N LEU A 53 8.76 -7.77 7.11
CA LEU A 53 7.92 -7.82 5.91
C LEU A 53 7.63 -9.26 5.46
N ASN A 54 8.67 -10.09 5.37
CA ASN A 54 8.54 -11.47 4.90
C ASN A 54 7.69 -12.35 5.83
N ALA A 55 7.88 -12.23 7.15
CA ALA A 55 7.12 -13.00 8.12
C ALA A 55 5.64 -12.55 8.13
N THR A 56 5.40 -11.25 8.07
CA THR A 56 4.05 -10.67 7.97
C THR A 56 3.35 -11.16 6.71
N ALA A 57 4.01 -11.14 5.55
CA ALA A 57 3.46 -11.64 4.31
C ALA A 57 3.08 -13.13 4.37
N ILE A 58 3.93 -13.98 4.97
CA ILE A 58 3.61 -15.41 5.14
C ILE A 58 2.35 -15.59 6.00
N ILE A 59 2.27 -14.90 7.14
CA ILE A 59 1.12 -14.96 8.05
C ILE A 59 -0.17 -14.56 7.32
N PHE A 60 -0.16 -13.42 6.63
CA PHE A 60 -1.33 -12.93 5.91
C PHE A 60 -1.67 -13.78 4.68
N THR A 61 -0.69 -14.41 4.04
CA THR A 61 -0.93 -15.36 2.95
C THR A 61 -1.67 -16.60 3.45
N VAL A 62 -1.25 -17.17 4.59
CA VAL A 62 -1.94 -18.30 5.22
C VAL A 62 -3.36 -17.90 5.64
N LEU A 63 -3.50 -16.71 6.25
CA LEU A 63 -4.79 -16.17 6.63
C LEU A 63 -5.70 -15.96 5.41
N LEU A 64 -5.15 -15.43 4.31
CA LEU A 64 -5.86 -15.23 3.04
C LEU A 64 -6.41 -16.55 2.51
N VAL A 65 -5.60 -17.60 2.45
CA VAL A 65 -6.04 -18.93 2.02
C VAL A 65 -7.17 -19.45 2.91
N ALA A 66 -7.08 -19.25 4.23
CA ALA A 66 -8.10 -19.69 5.17
C ALA A 66 -9.44 -18.93 4.99
N VAL A 67 -9.42 -17.60 4.93
CA VAL A 67 -10.64 -16.79 4.78
C VAL A 67 -11.24 -16.91 3.39
N LEU A 68 -10.42 -17.03 2.35
CA LEU A 68 -10.89 -17.27 0.99
C LEU A 68 -11.51 -18.67 0.90
N GLY A 69 -10.89 -19.68 1.52
CA GLY A 69 -11.46 -21.03 1.63
C GLY A 69 -12.82 -21.04 2.36
N TRP A 70 -12.99 -20.18 3.38
CA TRP A 70 -14.30 -19.99 4.03
C TRP A 70 -15.30 -19.35 3.07
N GLN A 71 -14.93 -18.24 2.42
CA GLN A 71 -15.78 -17.53 1.46
C GLN A 71 -16.27 -18.45 0.32
N LEU A 72 -15.36 -19.22 -0.28
CA LEU A 72 -15.69 -20.13 -1.39
C LEU A 72 -16.67 -21.25 -0.99
N ARG A 73 -16.72 -21.64 0.29
CA ARG A 73 -17.65 -22.65 0.83
C ARG A 73 -19.05 -22.13 1.08
N LEU A 74 -19.25 -20.81 1.11
CA LEU A 74 -20.57 -20.22 1.34
C LEU A 74 -21.36 -20.18 0.04
N ASP A 75 -22.62 -20.58 0.09
CA ASP A 75 -23.52 -20.60 -1.08
C ASP A 75 -24.29 -19.28 -1.26
N ARG A 76 -24.02 -18.28 -0.42
CA ARG A 76 -24.70 -16.97 -0.41
C ARG A 76 -23.79 -15.88 0.13
N TYR A 77 -24.12 -14.64 -0.20
CA TYR A 77 -23.48 -13.47 0.40
C TYR A 77 -23.66 -13.45 1.94
N VAL A 78 -22.55 -13.39 2.66
CA VAL A 78 -22.49 -13.16 4.11
C VAL A 78 -21.60 -11.94 4.34
N PRO A 79 -22.16 -10.79 4.77
CA PRO A 79 -21.41 -9.52 4.85
C PRO A 79 -20.10 -9.64 5.61
N PHE A 80 -20.14 -10.29 6.79
CA PHE A 80 -18.95 -10.47 7.63
C PHE A 80 -17.82 -11.22 6.91
N VAL A 81 -18.11 -12.36 6.29
CA VAL A 81 -17.08 -13.20 5.67
C VAL A 81 -16.51 -12.52 4.43
N TYR A 82 -17.37 -11.93 3.61
CA TYR A 82 -16.94 -11.21 2.41
C TYR A 82 -16.03 -10.02 2.75
N TRP A 83 -16.45 -9.15 3.68
CA TRP A 83 -15.64 -7.98 4.04
C TRP A 83 -14.37 -8.35 4.80
N LEU A 84 -14.39 -9.43 5.60
CA LEU A 84 -13.17 -10.00 6.17
C LEU A 84 -12.20 -10.45 5.07
N THR A 85 -12.67 -11.16 4.05
CA THR A 85 -11.85 -11.56 2.90
C THR A 85 -11.27 -10.34 2.19
N VAL A 86 -12.07 -9.28 1.98
CA VAL A 86 -11.60 -8.04 1.37
C VAL A 86 -10.52 -7.35 2.21
N VAL A 87 -10.68 -7.28 3.54
CA VAL A 87 -9.65 -6.71 4.44
C VAL A 87 -8.36 -7.53 4.37
N VAL A 88 -8.44 -8.86 4.48
CA VAL A 88 -7.25 -9.71 4.43
C VAL A 88 -6.55 -9.60 3.07
N ILE A 89 -7.30 -9.63 1.97
CA ILE A 89 -6.74 -9.40 0.63
C ILE A 89 -6.06 -8.02 0.53
N SER A 90 -6.66 -6.99 1.14
CA SER A 90 -6.09 -5.64 1.08
C SER A 90 -4.72 -5.55 1.75
N VAL A 91 -4.55 -6.23 2.89
CA VAL A 91 -3.26 -6.29 3.60
C VAL A 91 -2.27 -7.14 2.82
N THR A 92 -2.68 -8.34 2.36
CA THR A 92 -1.81 -9.22 1.58
C THR A 92 -1.35 -8.57 0.27
N GLY A 93 -2.23 -7.82 -0.40
CA GLY A 93 -1.93 -7.10 -1.63
C GLY A 93 -0.88 -6.01 -1.45
N THR A 94 -0.95 -5.22 -0.37
CA THR A 94 0.10 -4.26 0.03
C THR A 94 1.42 -4.98 0.19
N LEU A 95 1.48 -5.98 1.08
CA LEU A 95 2.71 -6.72 1.41
C LEU A 95 3.40 -7.35 0.19
N TYR A 96 2.65 -7.82 -0.81
CA TYR A 96 3.23 -8.36 -2.03
C TYR A 96 3.87 -7.30 -2.92
N THR A 97 3.30 -6.09 -2.95
CA THR A 97 3.91 -4.95 -3.63
C THR A 97 5.19 -4.53 -2.90
N ASP A 98 5.13 -4.36 -1.58
CA ASP A 98 6.28 -3.92 -0.76
C ASP A 98 7.43 -4.90 -0.83
N ILE A 99 7.16 -6.22 -0.86
CA ILE A 99 8.23 -7.22 -1.05
C ILE A 99 8.95 -7.00 -2.38
N LEU A 100 8.19 -6.65 -3.43
CA LEU A 100 8.74 -6.45 -4.77
C LEU A 100 9.54 -5.15 -4.85
N THR A 101 9.07 -4.07 -4.23
CA THR A 101 9.69 -2.74 -4.31
C THR A 101 10.79 -2.57 -3.26
N ASP A 102 10.51 -2.87 -2.00
CA ASP A 102 11.36 -2.50 -0.87
C ASP A 102 12.41 -3.57 -0.58
N ASN A 103 12.03 -4.86 -0.74
CA ASN A 103 12.94 -5.97 -0.44
C ASN A 103 13.72 -6.43 -1.69
N LEU A 104 13.08 -6.42 -2.85
CA LEU A 104 13.69 -6.82 -4.13
C LEU A 104 14.18 -5.65 -4.98
N GLY A 105 13.94 -4.41 -4.57
CA GLY A 105 14.42 -3.20 -5.25
C GLY A 105 13.81 -2.98 -6.64
N VAL A 106 12.66 -3.59 -6.96
CA VAL A 106 12.06 -3.44 -8.28
C VAL A 106 11.40 -2.06 -8.39
N PRO A 107 11.73 -1.25 -9.41
CA PRO A 107 11.15 0.08 -9.55
C PRO A 107 9.62 0.07 -9.61
N LEU A 108 8.98 1.01 -8.92
CA LEU A 108 7.51 1.13 -8.83
C LEU A 108 6.83 1.25 -10.20
N ALA A 109 7.46 1.90 -11.18
CA ALA A 109 7.00 1.96 -12.57
C ALA A 109 6.91 0.56 -13.22
N VAL A 110 7.89 -0.31 -12.94
CA VAL A 110 7.94 -1.68 -13.45
C VAL A 110 6.89 -2.53 -12.75
N SER A 111 6.84 -2.48 -11.41
CA SER A 111 5.85 -3.20 -10.59
C SER A 111 4.41 -2.85 -11.01
N THR A 112 4.11 -1.55 -11.15
CA THR A 112 2.80 -1.07 -11.63
C THR A 112 2.47 -1.61 -13.03
N SER A 113 3.44 -1.56 -13.95
CA SER A 113 3.25 -2.05 -15.32
C SER A 113 2.99 -3.56 -15.37
N VAL A 114 3.71 -4.33 -14.55
CA VAL A 114 3.55 -5.79 -14.44
C VAL A 114 2.18 -6.14 -13.85
N PHE A 115 1.76 -5.49 -12.76
CA PHE A 115 0.44 -5.73 -12.18
C PHE A 115 -0.69 -5.29 -13.10
N ALA A 116 -0.52 -4.20 -13.87
CA ALA A 116 -1.50 -3.78 -14.86
C ALA A 116 -1.64 -4.80 -16.00
N ALA A 117 -0.52 -5.34 -16.49
CA ALA A 117 -0.50 -6.40 -17.49
C ALA A 117 -1.14 -7.70 -16.94
N ALA A 118 -0.82 -8.08 -15.71
CA ALA A 118 -1.40 -9.23 -15.04
C ALA A 118 -2.92 -9.07 -14.90
N LEU A 119 -3.40 -7.89 -14.49
CA LEU A 119 -4.83 -7.61 -14.38
C LEU A 119 -5.53 -7.69 -15.74
N ALA A 120 -4.92 -7.14 -16.79
CA ALA A 120 -5.43 -7.24 -18.16
C ALA A 120 -5.52 -8.70 -18.64
N ILE A 121 -4.53 -9.53 -18.31
CA ILE A 121 -4.55 -10.97 -18.60
C ILE A 121 -5.69 -11.66 -17.84
N VAL A 122 -5.85 -11.37 -16.54
CA VAL A 122 -6.95 -11.94 -15.72
C VAL A 122 -8.31 -11.58 -16.32
N PHE A 123 -8.55 -10.31 -16.67
CA PHE A 123 -9.79 -9.92 -17.34
C PHE A 123 -9.94 -10.54 -18.73
N GLY A 124 -8.86 -10.64 -19.51
CA GLY A 124 -8.88 -11.25 -20.84
C GLY A 124 -9.26 -12.74 -20.79
N VAL A 125 -8.64 -13.50 -19.89
CA VAL A 125 -8.93 -14.92 -19.70
C VAL A 125 -10.34 -15.12 -19.13
N TRP A 126 -10.75 -14.28 -18.16
CA TRP A 126 -12.11 -14.33 -17.61
C TRP A 126 -13.16 -14.05 -18.69
N PHE A 127 -12.98 -13.00 -19.49
CA PHE A 127 -13.91 -12.67 -20.58
C PHE A 127 -13.90 -13.73 -21.69
N ALA A 128 -12.75 -14.34 -22.00
CA ALA A 128 -12.68 -15.42 -22.99
C ALA A 128 -13.48 -16.66 -22.55
N ARG A 129 -13.48 -16.98 -21.26
CA ARG A 129 -14.19 -18.16 -20.72
C ARG A 129 -15.66 -17.90 -20.40
N GLU A 130 -15.97 -16.77 -19.78
CA GLU A 130 -17.31 -16.49 -19.22
C GLU A 130 -18.11 -15.51 -20.06
N ARG A 131 -17.47 -14.80 -21.01
CA ARG A 131 -18.06 -13.79 -21.91
C ARG A 131 -18.77 -12.65 -21.17
N THR A 132 -18.45 -12.48 -19.89
CA THR A 132 -18.94 -11.40 -19.02
C THR A 132 -17.86 -11.06 -17.99
N LEU A 133 -17.79 -9.78 -17.61
CA LEU A 133 -17.00 -9.28 -16.48
C LEU A 133 -17.91 -8.71 -15.38
N SER A 134 -19.22 -9.02 -15.44
CA SER A 134 -20.22 -8.50 -14.51
C SER A 134 -20.14 -9.21 -13.16
N ILE A 135 -20.04 -8.40 -12.10
CA ILE A 135 -20.01 -8.86 -10.71
C ILE A 135 -21.37 -9.36 -10.19
N HIS A 136 -22.48 -8.96 -10.81
CA HIS A 136 -23.82 -9.39 -10.38
C HIS A 136 -24.11 -10.87 -10.68
N SER A 137 -23.20 -11.56 -11.38
CA SER A 137 -23.38 -12.96 -11.82
C SER A 137 -22.30 -13.92 -11.29
N ILE A 138 -21.78 -13.65 -10.10
CA ILE A 138 -20.80 -14.50 -9.40
C ILE A 138 -21.55 -15.61 -8.66
N VAL A 139 -21.98 -16.60 -9.43
CA VAL A 139 -22.79 -17.74 -8.95
C VAL A 139 -22.09 -19.10 -9.17
N THR A 140 -20.97 -19.11 -9.88
CA THR A 140 -20.18 -20.32 -10.15
C THR A 140 -18.78 -20.19 -9.57
N LEU A 141 -18.18 -21.33 -9.16
CA LEU A 141 -16.84 -21.36 -8.59
C LEU A 141 -15.76 -20.77 -9.54
N PRO A 142 -15.75 -21.04 -10.86
CA PRO A 142 -14.79 -20.41 -11.77
C PRO A 142 -14.90 -18.88 -11.79
N ARG A 143 -16.13 -18.32 -11.81
CA ARG A 143 -16.34 -16.86 -11.77
C ARG A 143 -15.89 -16.26 -10.46
N GLU A 144 -16.17 -16.96 -9.36
CA GLU A 144 -15.75 -16.53 -8.03
C GLU A 144 -14.22 -16.50 -7.90
N LEU A 145 -13.52 -17.50 -8.44
CA LEU A 145 -12.05 -17.50 -8.47
C LEU A 145 -11.49 -16.37 -9.34
N PHE A 146 -12.03 -16.13 -10.53
CA PHE A 146 -11.61 -14.98 -11.36
C PHE A 146 -11.85 -13.65 -10.66
N TYR A 147 -12.99 -13.52 -9.98
CA TYR A 147 -13.32 -12.34 -9.20
C TYR A 147 -12.29 -12.09 -8.10
N TRP A 148 -12.02 -13.08 -7.24
CA TRP A 148 -11.06 -12.92 -6.15
C TRP A 148 -9.63 -12.71 -6.63
N LEU A 149 -9.25 -13.37 -7.73
CA LEU A 149 -7.95 -13.14 -8.36
C LEU A 149 -7.84 -11.71 -8.90
N ALA A 150 -8.86 -11.23 -9.62
CA ALA A 150 -8.90 -9.86 -10.11
C ALA A 150 -8.81 -8.87 -8.94
N VAL A 151 -9.57 -9.11 -7.87
CA VAL A 151 -9.52 -8.29 -6.65
C VAL A 151 -8.10 -8.27 -6.08
N LEU A 152 -7.45 -9.41 -5.84
CA LEU A 152 -6.07 -9.46 -5.34
C LEU A 152 -5.09 -8.68 -6.22
N VAL A 153 -5.13 -8.88 -7.54
CA VAL A 153 -4.23 -8.16 -8.46
C VAL A 153 -4.54 -6.66 -8.50
N THR A 154 -5.80 -6.25 -8.41
CA THR A 154 -6.17 -4.82 -8.31
C THR A 154 -5.65 -4.17 -7.04
N PHE A 155 -5.57 -4.92 -5.94
CA PHE A 155 -5.03 -4.43 -4.68
C PHE A 155 -3.52 -4.18 -4.78
N ALA A 156 -2.76 -5.14 -5.30
CA ALA A 156 -1.33 -4.98 -5.53
C ALA A 156 -1.03 -3.85 -6.54
N LEU A 157 -1.75 -3.83 -7.67
CA LEU A 157 -1.66 -2.76 -8.67
C LEU A 157 -1.91 -1.38 -8.06
N GLY A 158 -2.95 -1.27 -7.24
CA GLY A 158 -3.37 0.02 -6.70
C GLY A 158 -2.44 0.56 -5.61
N THR A 159 -1.79 -0.31 -4.83
CA THR A 159 -0.70 0.10 -3.93
C THR A 159 0.48 0.60 -4.76
N ALA A 160 1.00 -0.21 -5.69
CA ALA A 160 2.14 0.17 -6.54
C ALA A 160 1.88 1.48 -7.32
N ALA A 161 0.65 1.66 -7.83
CA ALA A 161 0.28 2.88 -8.54
C ALA A 161 0.14 4.09 -7.60
N GLY A 162 -0.30 3.90 -6.36
CA GLY A 162 -0.38 4.96 -5.35
C GLY A 162 1.01 5.51 -5.03
N ASP A 163 1.92 4.61 -4.66
CA ASP A 163 3.30 4.96 -4.30
C ASP A 163 4.04 5.55 -5.49
N TRP A 164 3.82 4.98 -6.69
CA TRP A 164 4.42 5.52 -7.91
C TRP A 164 3.95 6.94 -8.22
N ILE A 165 2.69 7.29 -7.92
CA ILE A 165 2.22 8.68 -8.09
C ILE A 165 2.98 9.60 -7.12
N LEU A 166 3.19 9.19 -5.87
CA LEU A 166 3.93 9.97 -4.88
C LEU A 166 5.40 10.16 -5.32
N GLU A 167 6.07 9.09 -5.71
CA GLU A 167 7.46 9.12 -6.21
C GLU A 167 7.60 10.00 -7.46
N LEU A 168 6.69 9.81 -8.43
CA LEU A 168 6.74 10.49 -9.71
C LEU A 168 6.46 11.99 -9.59
N THR A 169 5.55 12.39 -8.70
CA THR A 169 5.09 13.79 -8.61
C THR A 169 5.71 14.57 -7.46
N GLY A 170 6.27 13.89 -6.46
CA GLY A 170 6.72 14.51 -5.20
C GLY A 170 5.58 15.18 -4.41
N TRP A 171 4.32 14.86 -4.72
CA TRP A 171 3.17 15.39 -4.01
C TRP A 171 3.09 14.81 -2.60
N ALA A 172 2.63 15.63 -1.65
CA ALA A 172 2.28 15.13 -0.33
C ALA A 172 1.13 14.11 -0.46
N PRO A 173 1.08 13.05 0.38
CA PRO A 173 0.02 12.04 0.35
C PRO A 173 -1.39 12.64 0.30
N GLY A 174 -1.67 13.66 1.12
CA GLY A 174 -2.97 14.33 1.14
C GLY A 174 -3.37 15.05 -0.15
N ILE A 175 -2.40 15.62 -0.90
CA ILE A 175 -2.67 16.22 -2.22
C ILE A 175 -2.87 15.11 -3.26
N SER A 176 -2.07 14.05 -3.18
CA SER A 176 -2.13 12.90 -4.09
C SER A 176 -3.50 12.23 -4.11
N VAL A 177 -4.22 12.22 -2.98
CA VAL A 177 -5.62 11.74 -2.87
C VAL A 177 -6.56 12.42 -3.88
N LEU A 178 -6.33 13.68 -4.24
CA LEU A 178 -7.21 14.44 -5.14
C LEU A 178 -7.26 13.84 -6.56
N LEU A 179 -6.16 13.23 -7.01
CA LEU A 179 -6.10 12.62 -8.35
C LEU A 179 -7.04 11.42 -8.49
N PRO A 180 -6.90 10.32 -7.72
CA PRO A 180 -7.81 9.20 -7.81
C PRO A 180 -9.24 9.59 -7.41
N ALA A 181 -9.44 10.51 -6.46
CA ALA A 181 -10.78 11.02 -6.13
C ALA A 181 -11.45 11.73 -7.32
N GLY A 182 -10.72 12.62 -7.99
CA GLY A 182 -11.20 13.32 -9.18
C GLY A 182 -11.52 12.38 -10.34
N LEU A 183 -10.69 11.35 -10.54
CA LEU A 183 -10.94 10.32 -11.55
C LEU A 183 -12.18 9.47 -11.24
N ILE A 184 -12.40 9.12 -9.97
CA ILE A 184 -13.63 8.45 -9.54
C ILE A 184 -14.86 9.32 -9.83
N VAL A 185 -14.81 10.62 -9.53
CA VAL A 185 -15.90 11.56 -9.86
C VAL A 185 -16.13 11.61 -11.38
N ALA A 186 -15.07 11.67 -12.18
CA ALA A 186 -15.18 11.67 -13.63
C ALA A 186 -15.81 10.38 -14.18
N ILE A 187 -15.52 9.23 -13.55
CA ILE A 187 -16.15 7.94 -13.87
C ILE A 187 -17.63 7.94 -13.49
N VAL A 188 -17.99 8.46 -12.31
CA VAL A 188 -19.40 8.59 -11.89
C VAL A 188 -20.17 9.46 -12.87
N ILE A 189 -19.59 10.57 -13.34
CA ILE A 189 -20.18 11.41 -14.39
C ILE A 189 -20.36 10.60 -15.69
N GLY A 190 -19.33 9.88 -16.14
CA GLY A 190 -19.40 9.03 -17.34
C GLY A 190 -20.51 7.98 -17.24
N TRP A 191 -20.60 7.30 -16.10
CA TRP A 191 -21.65 6.33 -15.82
C TRP A 191 -23.05 6.95 -15.85
N ARG A 192 -23.25 8.12 -15.22
CA ARG A 192 -24.52 8.88 -15.28
C ARG A 192 -24.88 9.31 -16.70
N LEU A 193 -23.88 9.58 -17.53
CA LEU A 193 -24.03 9.90 -18.96
C LEU A 193 -24.18 8.65 -19.85
N GLY A 194 -24.27 7.45 -19.28
CA GLY A 194 -24.57 6.21 -19.98
C GLY A 194 -23.35 5.45 -20.50
N ALA A 195 -22.19 5.61 -19.85
CA ALA A 195 -21.06 4.70 -20.03
C ALA A 195 -21.42 3.28 -19.60
N ASN A 196 -20.68 2.29 -20.12
CA ASN A 196 -20.87 0.90 -19.75
C ASN A 196 -20.69 0.70 -18.23
N SER A 197 -21.68 0.09 -17.58
CA SER A 197 -21.72 -0.07 -16.12
C SER A 197 -20.59 -0.93 -15.58
N VAL A 198 -20.29 -2.04 -16.27
CA VAL A 198 -19.23 -2.99 -15.87
C VAL A 198 -17.86 -2.34 -15.95
N LEU A 199 -17.56 -1.64 -17.05
CA LEU A 199 -16.31 -0.91 -17.20
C LEU A 199 -16.17 0.20 -16.14
N SER A 200 -17.23 1.00 -15.95
CA SER A 200 -17.23 2.09 -14.98
C SER A 200 -17.00 1.57 -13.56
N PHE A 201 -17.62 0.43 -13.22
CA PHE A 201 -17.41 -0.25 -11.95
C PHE A 201 -15.94 -0.64 -11.77
N TRP A 202 -15.33 -1.34 -12.72
CA TRP A 202 -13.94 -1.80 -12.58
C TRP A 202 -12.94 -0.65 -12.54
N LEU A 203 -13.14 0.41 -13.34
CA LEU A 203 -12.30 1.60 -13.29
C LEU A 203 -12.38 2.29 -11.92
N ALA A 204 -13.58 2.51 -11.40
CA ALA A 204 -13.77 3.08 -10.06
C ALA A 204 -13.20 2.16 -8.98
N TYR A 205 -13.42 0.85 -9.09
CA TYR A 205 -12.90 -0.15 -8.15
C TYR A 205 -11.38 -0.13 -8.08
N ILE A 206 -10.70 -0.11 -9.22
CA ILE A 206 -9.23 -0.02 -9.29
C ILE A 206 -8.75 1.28 -8.64
N LEU A 207 -9.38 2.42 -8.95
CA LEU A 207 -8.97 3.74 -8.43
C LEU A 207 -9.25 3.95 -6.94
N THR A 208 -10.18 3.22 -6.34
CA THR A 208 -10.38 3.28 -4.88
C THR A 208 -9.16 2.81 -4.10
N ARG A 209 -8.29 2.00 -4.71
CA ARG A 209 -7.09 1.51 -4.03
C ARG A 209 -5.99 2.56 -3.88
N PRO A 210 -5.47 3.22 -4.94
CA PRO A 210 -4.51 4.31 -4.76
C PRO A 210 -5.10 5.47 -3.95
N LEU A 211 -6.43 5.68 -4.01
CA LEU A 211 -7.11 6.60 -3.09
C LEU A 211 -6.91 6.18 -1.63
N GLY A 212 -7.15 4.91 -1.31
CA GLY A 212 -7.02 4.36 0.04
C GLY A 212 -5.58 4.32 0.55
N ALA A 213 -4.62 3.96 -0.30
CA ALA A 213 -3.19 3.96 0.05
C ALA A 213 -2.74 5.38 0.44
N ASN A 214 -2.94 6.35 -0.46
CA ASN A 214 -2.60 7.76 -0.19
C ASN A 214 -3.34 8.34 1.04
N LEU A 215 -4.57 7.91 1.31
CA LEU A 215 -5.29 8.29 2.54
C LEU A 215 -4.66 7.66 3.79
N GLY A 216 -4.23 6.40 3.70
CA GLY A 216 -3.55 5.68 4.78
C GLY A 216 -2.26 6.41 5.17
N ASP A 217 -1.41 6.67 4.18
CA ASP A 217 -0.15 7.39 4.35
C ASP A 217 -0.41 8.79 4.89
N TRP A 218 -1.37 9.51 4.33
CA TRP A 218 -1.67 10.85 4.79
C TRP A 218 -2.09 10.88 6.27
N PHE A 219 -2.83 9.89 6.75
CA PHE A 219 -3.23 9.83 8.16
C PHE A 219 -2.09 9.35 9.07
N ALA A 220 -1.30 8.37 8.60
CA ALA A 220 -0.26 7.72 9.38
C ALA A 220 1.03 8.54 9.49
N THR A 221 1.50 9.14 8.39
CA THR A 221 2.78 9.85 8.28
C THR A 221 2.86 11.07 9.21
N PRO A 222 4.02 11.37 9.84
CA PRO A 222 4.21 12.55 10.68
C PRO A 222 3.92 13.88 9.97
N SER A 223 3.53 14.90 10.73
CA SER A 223 3.28 16.25 10.18
C SER A 223 4.51 16.92 9.59
N ALA A 224 5.71 16.53 10.03
CA ALA A 224 6.97 16.98 9.46
C ALA A 224 7.14 16.53 7.98
N GLU A 225 6.56 15.39 7.62
CA GLU A 225 6.57 14.80 6.28
C GLU A 225 5.25 15.09 5.51
N ARG A 226 4.51 16.11 5.96
CA ARG A 226 3.23 16.56 5.36
C ARG A 226 2.05 15.58 5.53
N GLY A 227 2.12 14.68 6.52
CA GLY A 227 1.00 13.87 6.99
C GLY A 227 0.20 14.50 8.15
N LEU A 228 -0.83 13.81 8.64
CA LEU A 228 -1.64 14.23 9.79
C LEU A 228 -1.01 13.83 11.13
N GLY A 229 -0.05 12.91 11.14
CA GLY A 229 0.70 12.51 12.33
C GLY A 229 -0.10 11.71 13.35
N LEU A 230 -1.15 11.00 12.93
CA LEU A 230 -1.91 10.13 13.84
C LEU A 230 -1.16 8.84 14.17
N GLY A 231 -0.19 8.46 13.34
CA GLY A 231 0.54 7.20 13.42
C GLY A 231 -0.24 6.04 12.82
N THR A 232 0.48 5.00 12.38
CA THR A 232 -0.06 3.79 11.74
C THR A 232 -1.04 3.04 12.65
N ALA A 233 -0.71 2.93 13.94
CA ALA A 233 -1.51 2.21 14.95
C ALA A 233 -2.89 2.82 15.16
N LEU A 234 -2.95 4.12 15.47
CA LEU A 234 -4.22 4.81 15.74
C LEU A 234 -5.09 4.90 14.49
N THR A 235 -4.47 5.17 13.33
CA THR A 235 -5.14 5.15 12.03
C THR A 235 -5.80 3.79 11.79
N SER A 236 -5.05 2.70 11.93
CA SER A 236 -5.58 1.34 11.77
C SER A 236 -6.77 1.06 12.68
N VAL A 237 -6.71 1.44 13.96
CA VAL A 237 -7.80 1.22 14.92
C VAL A 237 -9.06 1.99 14.54
N ILE A 238 -8.94 3.26 14.13
CA ILE A 238 -10.07 4.09 13.72
C ILE A 238 -10.77 3.47 12.51
N PHE A 239 -10.01 3.11 11.48
CA PHE A 239 -10.59 2.56 10.26
C PHE A 239 -11.15 1.15 10.46
N LEU A 240 -10.48 0.27 11.22
CA LEU A 240 -11.02 -1.05 11.58
C LEU A 240 -12.34 -0.94 12.36
N THR A 241 -12.44 0.03 13.28
CA THR A 241 -13.68 0.29 14.02
C THR A 241 -14.80 0.77 13.10
N ALA A 242 -14.49 1.66 12.15
CA ALA A 242 -15.45 2.13 11.16
C ALA A 242 -15.92 1.02 10.20
N ILE A 243 -15.00 0.13 9.78
CA ILE A 243 -15.35 -1.07 9.01
C ILE A 243 -16.30 -1.95 9.83
N LEU A 244 -15.95 -2.27 11.07
CA LEU A 244 -16.78 -3.12 11.93
C LEU A 244 -18.18 -2.52 12.13
N ALA A 245 -18.28 -1.21 12.39
CA ALA A 245 -19.56 -0.51 12.52
C ALA A 245 -20.39 -0.62 11.23
N THR A 246 -19.76 -0.46 10.07
CA THR A 246 -20.43 -0.58 8.76
C THR A 246 -20.87 -2.02 8.47
N VAL A 247 -20.03 -3.02 8.77
CA VAL A 247 -20.38 -4.45 8.64
C VAL A 247 -21.55 -4.81 9.54
N VAL A 248 -21.57 -4.33 10.79
CA VAL A 248 -22.68 -4.57 11.73
C VAL A 248 -23.97 -3.92 11.22
N TYR A 249 -23.88 -2.70 10.70
CA TYR A 249 -25.02 -2.00 10.09
C TYR A 249 -25.58 -2.78 8.88
N LEU A 250 -24.71 -3.21 7.95
CA LEU A 250 -25.11 -3.98 6.77
C LEU A 250 -25.67 -5.36 7.14
N THR A 251 -25.07 -6.03 8.12
CA THR A 251 -25.56 -7.32 8.63
C THR A 251 -26.98 -7.21 9.20
N ARG A 252 -27.32 -6.08 9.84
CA ARG A 252 -28.67 -5.84 10.40
C ARG A 252 -29.68 -5.37 9.36
N THR A 253 -29.28 -4.46 8.47
CA THR A 253 -30.18 -3.81 7.52
C THR A 253 -30.36 -4.59 6.23
N ARG A 254 -29.40 -5.46 5.87
CA ARG A 254 -29.37 -6.24 4.62
C ARG A 254 -29.55 -5.39 3.35
N SER A 255 -29.26 -4.09 3.43
CA SER A 255 -29.43 -3.15 2.31
C SER A 255 -28.50 -3.43 1.12
N ASP A 256 -27.52 -4.31 1.31
CA ASP A 256 -26.51 -4.74 0.34
C ASP A 256 -26.76 -6.14 -0.23
N VAL A 257 -27.90 -6.77 0.09
CA VAL A 257 -28.33 -8.04 -0.50
C VAL A 257 -29.02 -7.77 -1.84
N ILE A 258 -28.49 -8.34 -2.93
CA ILE A 258 -28.94 -8.08 -4.31
C ILE A 258 -30.43 -8.36 -4.50
N GLU A 259 -30.95 -9.49 -3.98
CA GLU A 259 -32.38 -9.82 -4.17
C GLU A 259 -33.32 -8.79 -3.53
N GLU A 260 -32.91 -8.21 -2.40
CA GLU A 260 -33.69 -7.23 -1.64
C GLU A 260 -33.58 -5.82 -2.28
N TYR A 261 -32.42 -5.50 -2.86
CA TYR A 261 -32.20 -4.26 -3.60
C TYR A 261 -32.96 -4.24 -4.94
N ASP A 262 -32.86 -5.29 -5.76
CA ASP A 262 -33.57 -5.38 -7.05
C ASP A 262 -35.09 -5.37 -6.88
N ALA A 263 -35.60 -5.90 -5.75
CA ALA A 263 -37.02 -5.85 -5.42
C ALA A 263 -37.51 -4.42 -5.10
N THR A 264 -36.61 -3.51 -4.70
CA THR A 264 -36.94 -2.16 -4.24
C THR A 264 -36.50 -1.05 -5.20
N HIS A 265 -35.58 -1.32 -6.12
CA HIS A 265 -34.96 -0.32 -6.99
C HIS A 265 -35.10 -0.68 -8.48
N THR A 266 -35.66 0.24 -9.27
CA THR A 266 -35.67 0.13 -10.73
C THR A 266 -34.39 0.72 -11.30
N PRO A 267 -33.69 0.06 -12.25
CA PRO A 267 -32.46 0.59 -12.83
C PRO A 267 -32.72 1.93 -13.53
N ILE A 268 -32.05 2.98 -13.06
CA ILE A 268 -32.27 4.37 -13.48
C ILE A 268 -31.53 4.71 -14.79
N VAL A 269 -30.48 3.96 -15.13
CA VAL A 269 -29.61 4.23 -16.28
C VAL A 269 -29.81 3.18 -17.36
N THR A 270 -30.43 3.56 -18.47
CA THR A 270 -30.50 2.76 -19.69
C THR A 270 -29.41 3.23 -20.67
N THR A 271 -28.57 2.31 -21.12
CA THR A 271 -27.49 2.58 -22.10
C THR A 271 -27.89 2.06 -23.48
N ASN A 272 -27.20 2.54 -24.52
CA ASN A 272 -27.26 1.98 -25.88
C ASN A 272 -25.81 1.82 -26.39
N PRO A 273 -25.48 0.79 -27.18
CA PRO A 273 -24.15 0.58 -27.76
C PRO A 273 -23.48 1.82 -28.37
N VAL A 274 -24.25 2.71 -29.02
CA VAL A 274 -23.69 3.96 -29.59
C VAL A 274 -23.19 4.88 -28.48
N ARG A 275 -23.98 5.03 -27.41
CA ARG A 275 -23.64 5.86 -26.24
C ARG A 275 -22.44 5.29 -25.50
N GLU A 276 -22.38 3.97 -25.34
CA GLU A 276 -21.23 3.30 -24.73
C GLU A 276 -19.94 3.56 -25.51
N ARG A 277 -19.97 3.51 -26.84
CA ARG A 277 -18.79 3.83 -27.69
C ARG A 277 -18.34 5.28 -27.55
N ILE A 278 -19.27 6.23 -27.52
CA ILE A 278 -18.94 7.64 -27.27
C ILE A 278 -18.29 7.79 -25.89
N MET A 279 -18.81 7.08 -24.88
CA MET A 279 -18.31 7.16 -23.52
C MET A 279 -16.98 6.45 -23.31
N LEU A 280 -16.65 5.44 -24.14
CA LEU A 280 -15.29 4.93 -24.23
C LEU A 280 -14.30 6.02 -24.69
N GLY A 281 -14.71 6.86 -25.65
CA GLY A 281 -13.93 8.02 -26.07
C GLY A 281 -13.70 9.02 -24.93
N TYR A 282 -14.73 9.29 -24.11
CA TYR A 282 -14.60 10.12 -22.90
C TYR A 282 -13.60 9.55 -21.89
N TYR A 283 -13.64 8.24 -21.60
CA TYR A 283 -12.65 7.61 -20.72
C TYR A 283 -11.25 7.64 -21.30
N ALA A 284 -11.10 7.48 -22.62
CA ALA A 284 -9.81 7.62 -23.28
C ALA A 284 -9.26 9.05 -23.16
N VAL A 285 -10.10 10.07 -23.31
CA VAL A 285 -9.70 11.48 -23.12
C VAL A 285 -9.26 11.74 -21.68
N ILE A 286 -10.00 11.22 -20.69
CA ILE A 286 -9.59 11.33 -19.27
C ILE A 286 -8.25 10.64 -19.02
N ALA A 287 -8.06 9.43 -19.56
CA ALA A 287 -6.81 8.69 -19.40
C ALA A 287 -5.61 9.46 -20.00
N VAL A 288 -5.78 10.01 -21.21
CA VAL A 288 -4.73 10.84 -21.86
C VAL A 288 -4.46 12.11 -21.05
N ALA A 289 -5.50 12.80 -20.58
CA ALA A 289 -5.35 14.00 -19.75
C ALA A 289 -4.63 13.68 -18.43
N THR A 290 -4.92 12.53 -17.83
CA THR A 290 -4.26 12.04 -16.61
C THR A 290 -2.78 11.76 -16.88
N GLY A 291 -2.46 11.07 -17.96
CA GLY A 291 -1.07 10.82 -18.36
C GLY A 291 -0.30 12.12 -18.63
N ALA A 292 -0.92 13.08 -19.32
CA ALA A 292 -0.33 14.40 -19.56
C ALA A 292 -0.09 15.17 -18.24
N LEU A 293 -1.03 15.11 -17.30
CA LEU A 293 -0.89 15.71 -15.98
C LEU A 293 0.27 15.09 -15.20
N LEU A 294 0.38 13.76 -15.18
CA LEU A 294 1.45 13.04 -14.49
C LEU A 294 2.82 13.33 -15.12
N VAL A 295 2.93 13.36 -16.45
CA VAL A 295 4.17 13.75 -17.15
C VAL A 295 4.55 15.19 -16.84
N TRP A 296 3.57 16.10 -16.84
CA TRP A 296 3.81 17.50 -16.48
C TRP A 296 4.27 17.64 -15.02
N ALA A 297 3.62 16.95 -14.08
CA ALA A 297 3.96 16.96 -12.67
C ALA A 297 5.35 16.35 -12.40
N ALA A 298 5.69 15.27 -13.11
CA ALA A 298 7.02 14.66 -13.06
C ALA A 298 8.13 15.59 -13.58
N GLY A 299 7.82 16.44 -14.55
CA GLY A 299 8.76 17.43 -15.09
C GLY A 299 8.97 18.66 -14.21
N GLN A 300 8.18 18.84 -13.15
CA GLN A 300 8.35 19.93 -12.21
C GLN A 300 9.43 19.57 -11.16
N PRO A 301 10.22 20.55 -10.70
CA PRO A 301 11.23 20.31 -9.68
C PRO A 301 10.57 19.94 -8.35
N HIS A 302 10.71 18.69 -7.95
CA HIS A 302 10.29 18.18 -6.66
C HIS A 302 11.40 17.30 -6.10
N ALA A 303 11.53 17.25 -4.77
CA ALA A 303 12.33 16.22 -4.15
C ALA A 303 11.60 14.89 -4.42
N THR A 304 12.21 14.00 -5.19
CA THR A 304 11.77 12.60 -5.22
C THR A 304 11.91 12.10 -3.79
N ALA A 305 10.84 11.56 -3.21
CA ALA A 305 10.95 10.68 -2.07
C ALA A 305 11.70 9.45 -2.60
N ALA A 306 13.03 9.54 -2.58
CA ALA A 306 13.89 8.54 -3.18
C ALA A 306 13.66 7.24 -2.43
N SER A 307 13.11 6.26 -3.15
CA SER A 307 13.53 4.87 -3.02
C SER A 307 15.06 4.87 -2.87
N GLU A 308 15.51 4.31 -1.76
CA GLU A 308 16.92 4.21 -1.41
C GLU A 308 17.69 3.44 -2.50
N GLU A 309 18.22 4.12 -3.52
CA GLU A 309 19.58 3.89 -4.06
C GLU A 309 19.96 4.86 -5.18
N GLU A 310 21.16 5.44 -5.01
CA GLU A 310 22.02 6.12 -5.98
C GLU A 310 21.60 7.48 -6.57
N THR A 311 21.50 8.44 -5.66
CA THR A 311 22.40 9.62 -5.69
C THR A 311 22.91 9.75 -4.26
N PRO A 312 24.15 10.22 -3.97
CA PRO A 312 24.53 10.51 -2.59
C PRO A 312 23.64 11.65 -2.10
N THR A 313 22.46 11.29 -1.59
CA THR A 313 21.56 12.18 -0.90
C THR A 313 22.38 12.65 0.27
N ALA A 314 22.89 13.88 0.17
CA ALA A 314 23.28 14.62 1.34
C ALA A 314 22.08 14.49 2.29
N PRO A 315 22.23 13.82 3.45
CA PRO A 315 21.13 13.70 4.37
C PRO A 315 20.68 15.12 4.69
N ALA A 316 19.37 15.31 4.82
CA ALA A 316 18.80 16.53 5.37
C ALA A 316 19.70 16.96 6.52
N THR A 317 20.39 18.07 6.30
CA THR A 317 21.63 18.37 6.98
C THR A 317 21.28 18.96 8.33
N THR A 318 20.77 18.16 9.25
CA THR A 318 21.05 18.37 10.67
C THR A 318 22.49 17.90 10.89
N THR A 319 23.45 18.55 10.24
CA THR A 319 24.84 18.46 10.67
C THR A 319 24.88 18.94 12.10
N LEU A 320 25.36 18.08 13.00
CA LEU A 320 25.78 18.52 14.32
C LEU A 320 26.74 19.69 14.13
N THR A 321 26.53 20.76 14.89
CA THR A 321 27.57 21.77 15.03
C THR A 321 28.81 21.11 15.66
N PRO A 322 30.04 21.48 15.26
CA PRO A 322 31.24 20.88 15.85
C PRO A 322 31.22 21.01 17.38
N GLY A 323 31.47 19.90 18.10
CA GLY A 323 31.41 19.85 19.57
C GLY A 323 30.02 19.66 20.18
N GLN A 324 28.96 19.56 19.37
CA GLN A 324 27.59 19.38 19.88
C GLN A 324 27.41 18.05 20.62
N ALA A 325 27.99 16.95 20.11
CA ALA A 325 27.94 15.66 20.78
C ALA A 325 28.59 15.70 22.17
N THR A 326 29.76 16.34 22.28
CA THR A 326 30.49 16.49 23.54
C THR A 326 29.84 17.49 24.50
N ALA A 327 29.06 18.44 23.97
CA ALA A 327 28.30 19.39 24.77
C ALA A 327 27.02 18.78 25.36
N LYS A 328 26.42 17.80 24.67
CA LYS A 328 25.13 17.21 25.05
C LYS A 328 25.25 15.90 25.79
N PHE A 329 26.25 15.09 25.49
CA PHE A 329 26.42 13.76 26.08
C PHE A 329 27.61 13.67 27.04
N PRO A 330 27.60 12.71 27.98
CA PRO A 330 28.70 12.55 28.92
C PRO A 330 30.04 12.33 28.19
N PRO A 331 31.12 13.05 28.57
CA PRO A 331 32.41 12.94 27.90
C PRO A 331 33.00 11.52 27.89
N ALA A 332 32.68 10.71 28.91
CA ALA A 332 33.12 9.32 29.00
C ALA A 332 32.50 8.45 27.89
N GLU A 333 31.21 8.60 27.61
CA GLU A 333 30.53 7.82 26.57
C GLU A 333 30.94 8.26 25.17
N ILE A 334 31.09 9.58 24.94
CA ILE A 334 31.64 10.08 23.69
C ILE A 334 33.06 9.57 23.44
N ALA A 335 33.92 9.54 24.47
CA ALA A 335 35.27 9.00 24.35
C ALA A 335 35.27 7.49 24.07
N LYS A 336 34.33 6.73 24.67
CA LYS A 336 34.13 5.31 24.41
C LYS A 336 33.79 5.06 22.94
N PHE A 337 32.77 5.72 22.39
CA PHE A 337 32.38 5.55 20.99
C PHE A 337 33.48 5.98 20.02
N ARG A 338 34.15 7.10 20.31
CA ARG A 338 35.26 7.60 19.50
C ARG A 338 36.42 6.62 19.45
N THR A 339 36.73 5.96 20.57
CA THR A 339 37.80 4.95 20.64
C THR A 339 37.46 3.76 19.75
N ILE A 340 36.25 3.21 19.87
CA ILE A 340 35.82 2.06 19.05
C ILE A 340 35.83 2.43 17.56
N ALA A 341 35.30 3.59 17.19
CA ALA A 341 35.29 4.06 15.80
C ALA A 341 36.71 4.28 15.24
N ALA A 342 37.63 4.81 16.04
CA ALA A 342 39.03 5.00 15.63
C ALA A 342 39.77 3.66 15.45
N ASP A 343 39.54 2.70 16.35
CA ASP A 343 40.10 1.35 16.25
C ASP A 343 39.59 0.63 14.99
N THR A 344 38.29 0.73 14.71
CA THR A 344 37.70 0.17 13.48
C THR A 344 38.32 0.80 12.24
N LEU A 345 38.49 2.13 12.22
CA LEU A 345 39.14 2.82 11.09
C LEU A 345 40.57 2.36 10.87
N ALA A 346 41.35 2.17 11.94
CA ALA A 346 42.72 1.66 11.84
C ALA A 346 42.75 0.25 11.21
N LYS A 347 41.80 -0.61 11.55
CA LYS A 347 41.67 -1.96 10.97
C LYS A 347 41.29 -1.92 9.48
N VAL A 348 40.32 -1.08 9.11
CA VAL A 348 39.95 -0.84 7.70
C VAL A 348 41.14 -0.32 6.89
N GLN A 349 41.95 0.56 7.45
CA GLN A 349 43.13 1.14 6.78
C GLN A 349 44.21 0.10 6.45
N VAL A 350 44.41 -0.89 7.32
CA VAL A 350 45.37 -1.99 7.07
C VAL A 350 44.75 -3.17 6.30
N GLY A 351 43.46 -3.08 5.96
CA GLY A 351 42.74 -4.08 5.19
C GLY A 351 42.27 -5.30 6.00
N ASP A 352 42.24 -5.19 7.32
CA ASP A 352 41.79 -6.24 8.23
C ASP A 352 40.27 -6.22 8.41
N GLN A 353 39.56 -6.74 7.39
CA GLN A 353 38.10 -6.69 7.33
C GLN A 353 37.44 -7.48 8.47
N THR A 354 37.95 -8.67 8.75
CA THR A 354 37.36 -9.57 9.75
C THR A 354 37.33 -8.92 11.13
N ASP A 355 38.46 -8.35 11.55
CA ASP A 355 38.51 -7.68 12.84
C ASP A 355 37.78 -6.33 12.83
N ALA A 356 37.71 -5.63 11.68
CA ALA A 356 36.93 -4.41 11.57
C ALA A 356 35.42 -4.68 11.75
N THR A 357 34.90 -5.74 11.13
CA THR A 357 33.51 -6.19 11.31
C THR A 357 33.26 -6.71 12.73
N ALA A 358 34.26 -7.32 13.38
CA ALA A 358 34.14 -7.67 14.80
C ALA A 358 34.09 -6.43 15.69
N ARG A 359 34.99 -5.46 15.47
CA ARG A 359 35.10 -4.24 16.29
C ARG A 359 33.89 -3.31 16.14
N ILE A 360 33.28 -3.25 14.96
CA ILE A 360 32.08 -2.43 14.77
C ILE A 360 30.86 -3.00 15.51
N LYS A 361 30.83 -4.30 15.80
CA LYS A 361 29.81 -4.90 16.68
C LYS A 361 29.91 -4.39 18.12
N ASP A 362 31.13 -4.10 18.60
CA ASP A 362 31.32 -3.49 19.91
C ASP A 362 30.72 -2.07 19.95
N LEU A 363 30.76 -1.34 18.82
CA LEU A 363 30.16 0.00 18.73
C LEU A 363 28.63 -0.06 18.81
N GLU A 364 28.01 -0.95 18.03
CA GLU A 364 26.56 -1.21 18.07
C GLU A 364 26.12 -1.57 19.49
N THR A 365 26.80 -2.56 20.10
CA THR A 365 26.46 -3.01 21.46
C THR A 365 26.59 -1.86 22.48
N ALA A 366 27.68 -1.10 22.42
CA ALA A 366 27.90 0.00 23.34
C ALA A 366 26.92 1.17 23.14
N TRP A 367 26.48 1.40 21.91
CA TRP A 367 25.51 2.46 21.57
C TRP A 367 24.09 2.08 22.04
N ASP A 368 23.68 0.84 21.79
CA ASP A 368 22.39 0.30 22.22
C ASP A 368 22.28 0.24 23.75
N ASP A 369 23.35 -0.20 24.44
CA ASP A 369 23.41 -0.25 25.91
C ASP A 369 23.21 1.15 26.55
N ASP A 370 23.63 2.20 25.85
CA ASP A 370 23.55 3.58 26.32
C ASP A 370 22.27 4.31 25.86
N GLU A 371 21.45 3.75 24.96
CA GLU A 371 20.28 4.42 24.35
C GLU A 371 19.37 5.04 25.42
N ALA A 372 19.00 4.24 26.44
CA ALA A 372 18.09 4.66 27.49
C ALA A 372 18.61 5.86 28.32
N THR A 373 19.93 6.12 28.27
CA THR A 373 20.58 7.22 28.98
C THR A 373 20.90 8.42 28.10
N LEU A 374 21.14 8.21 26.80
CA LEU A 374 21.54 9.26 25.87
C LEU A 374 20.34 9.86 25.13
N ARG A 375 19.40 9.03 24.66
CA ARG A 375 18.26 9.48 23.84
C ARG A 375 17.38 10.52 24.54
N PRO A 376 17.06 10.40 25.85
CA PRO A 376 16.24 11.40 26.54
C PRO A 376 16.96 12.74 26.78
N VAL A 377 18.30 12.77 26.69
CA VAL A 377 19.10 13.98 26.97
C VAL A 377 19.04 14.97 25.80
N ASP A 378 19.15 14.48 24.58
CA ASP A 378 19.01 15.28 23.36
C ASP A 378 18.66 14.36 22.18
N GLU A 379 17.37 14.19 21.93
CA GLU A 379 16.85 13.28 20.89
C GLU A 379 17.39 13.65 19.50
N THR A 380 17.51 14.94 19.19
CA THR A 380 18.06 15.41 17.91
C THR A 380 19.51 15.00 17.72
N THR A 381 20.36 15.20 18.74
CA THR A 381 21.77 14.82 18.69
C THR A 381 21.94 13.31 18.65
N TRP A 382 21.08 12.59 19.39
CA TRP A 382 21.05 11.13 19.39
C TRP A 382 20.69 10.58 18.01
N THR A 383 19.58 11.02 17.40
CA THR A 383 19.14 10.57 16.06
C THR A 383 20.19 10.82 14.97
N VAL A 384 20.93 11.94 15.05
CA VAL A 384 22.00 12.21 14.07
C VAL A 384 23.20 11.28 14.26
N LEU A 385 23.60 11.00 15.49
CA LEU A 385 24.69 10.05 15.74
C LEU A 385 24.28 8.61 15.41
N ASP A 386 23.04 8.24 15.73
CA ASP A 386 22.43 6.95 15.43
C ASP A 386 22.50 6.65 13.92
N GLY A 387 22.00 7.57 13.07
CA GLY A 387 22.10 7.42 11.62
C GLY A 387 23.53 7.39 11.07
N ARG A 388 24.49 8.03 11.76
CA ARG A 388 25.93 7.94 11.40
C ARG A 388 26.50 6.57 11.75
N ILE A 389 26.11 6.00 12.88
CA ILE A 389 26.50 4.66 13.31
C ILE A 389 25.90 3.61 12.37
N ASP A 390 24.63 3.75 12.00
CA ASP A 390 23.98 2.90 11.00
C ASP A 390 24.68 2.91 9.65
N SER A 391 25.08 4.11 9.18
CA SER A 391 25.84 4.25 7.94
C SER A 391 27.17 3.49 7.99
N VAL A 392 27.84 3.50 9.14
CA VAL A 392 29.08 2.75 9.35
C VAL A 392 28.81 1.24 9.42
N LEU A 393 27.78 0.80 10.16
CA LEU A 393 27.40 -0.61 10.25
C LEU A 393 27.02 -1.18 8.88
N LYS A 394 26.24 -0.45 8.09
CA LYS A 394 25.86 -0.81 6.72
C LYS A 394 27.09 -0.96 5.82
N ALA A 395 28.04 -0.02 5.90
CA ALA A 395 29.28 -0.08 5.11
C ALA A 395 30.14 -1.32 5.45
N LEU A 396 30.38 -1.59 6.74
CA LEU A 396 31.25 -2.69 7.19
C LEU A 396 30.61 -4.08 7.12
N ARG A 397 29.27 -4.17 7.01
CA ARG A 397 28.51 -5.44 6.93
C ARG A 397 27.98 -5.71 5.52
N ALA A 398 28.29 -4.87 4.54
CA ALA A 398 27.92 -5.08 3.15
C ALA A 398 28.45 -6.44 2.64
N SER A 399 27.69 -7.11 1.76
CA SER A 399 28.12 -8.40 1.19
C SER A 399 29.40 -8.27 0.34
N ASN A 400 29.69 -7.06 -0.15
CA ASN A 400 30.94 -6.71 -0.82
C ASN A 400 31.40 -5.33 -0.30
N PRO A 401 32.12 -5.26 0.83
CA PRO A 401 32.50 -3.99 1.46
C PRO A 401 33.42 -3.15 0.56
N ASP A 402 33.08 -1.87 0.39
CA ASP A 402 33.93 -0.90 -0.29
C ASP A 402 34.76 -0.10 0.72
N ARG A 403 36.09 -0.25 0.63
CA ARG A 403 37.03 0.31 1.61
C ARG A 403 37.03 1.83 1.65
N GLU A 404 36.75 2.50 0.54
CA GLU A 404 36.68 3.97 0.51
C GLU A 404 35.40 4.46 1.20
N THR A 405 34.27 3.80 0.96
CA THR A 405 33.00 4.06 1.66
C THR A 405 33.13 3.83 3.17
N GLU A 406 33.76 2.74 3.61
CA GLU A 406 33.99 2.46 5.04
C GLU A 406 34.84 3.55 5.72
N LYS A 407 35.94 3.97 5.07
CA LYS A 407 36.77 5.07 5.59
C LYS A 407 35.99 6.37 5.67
N GLN A 408 35.18 6.66 4.65
CA GLN A 408 34.39 7.89 4.59
C GLN A 408 33.35 7.94 5.70
N THR A 409 32.58 6.87 5.92
CA THR A 409 31.54 6.81 6.97
C THR A 409 32.16 6.84 8.37
N LEU A 410 33.26 6.12 8.61
CA LEU A 410 33.99 6.15 9.88
C LEU A 410 34.58 7.52 10.18
N THR A 411 35.14 8.19 9.17
CA THR A 411 35.69 9.56 9.33
C THR A 411 34.58 10.56 9.62
N ALA A 412 33.42 10.42 8.98
CA ALA A 412 32.25 11.26 9.25
C ALA A 412 31.72 11.06 10.68
N LEU A 413 31.64 9.81 11.16
CA LEU A 413 31.28 9.51 12.55
C LEU A 413 32.29 10.09 13.55
N LEU A 414 33.59 9.90 13.30
CA LEU A 414 34.65 10.46 14.15
C LEU A 414 34.63 11.99 14.19
N THR A 415 34.17 12.65 13.13
CA THR A 415 33.98 14.10 13.09
C THR A 415 32.74 14.52 13.88
N ALA A 416 31.66 13.73 13.83
CA ALA A 416 30.44 13.99 14.59
C ALA A 416 30.61 13.79 16.11
N LEU A 417 31.55 12.92 16.52
CA LEU A 417 31.91 12.64 17.91
C LEU A 417 32.97 13.62 18.48
N GLN A 418 33.42 14.61 17.70
CA GLN A 418 34.32 15.69 18.14
C GLN A 418 33.53 16.91 18.60
#